data_AF-A0A1C5SYT7-F1
#
_entry.id   AF-A0A1C5SYT7-F1
#
_cell.length_a   1.000
_cell.length_b   1.000
_cell.length_c   1.000
_cell.angle_alpha   90.00
_cell.angle_beta   90.00
_cell.angle_gamma   90.00
#
_symmetry.space_group_name_H-M   'P 1'
#
loop_
_entity.id
_entity.type
_entity.pdbx_description
1 polymer ?
#
loop_
_entity_poly.entity_id
_entity_poly.type
_entity_poly.pdbx_seq_one_letter_code
_entity_poly.pdbx_strand_id
1 'polypeptide(L)'
;MENVLLCTGKYAEKPYYFEHAGMNVYCVEELCYLLASNPFMIDAGIMDKQLVQWLYEECELKELSHQLLQLFQRGCQPGVFVDTILDYTGYCSREDKERIDEVLKGSAGLDQYEKQKRQGDYLMKNGRYQLAVHEYEKLLSILPEAEKELIPSVYHNLGVACCRLFRFESGASYLKKAYELSLREESGIQYLEALREQLTEADYVSFIADHREYYELSMKVEKLYEMARGQFEATRENRMLSALKIYRDEGNTGSYYEEIDKIIARLKDDYRASVAQ
;
A
#
# COMPACT_ATOMS: atom_id res chain seq x y z
N MET A 1 26.01 -10.65 -13.74
CA MET A 1 26.74 -10.72 -12.45
C MET A 1 25.69 -10.84 -11.39
N GLU A 2 25.61 -11.98 -10.73
CA GLU A 2 24.75 -12.15 -9.55
C GLU A 2 25.31 -11.25 -8.44
N ASN A 3 24.53 -10.28 -7.98
CA ASN A 3 24.94 -9.35 -6.92
C ASN A 3 25.03 -10.12 -5.60
N VAL A 4 26.25 -10.48 -5.19
CA VAL A 4 26.52 -10.99 -3.85
C VAL A 4 26.36 -9.84 -2.86
N LEU A 5 25.27 -9.85 -2.08
CA LEU A 5 25.11 -8.97 -0.92
C LEU A 5 25.99 -9.51 0.21
N LEU A 6 27.10 -8.84 0.47
CA LEU A 6 27.93 -9.13 1.64
C LEU A 6 27.25 -8.51 2.87
N CYS A 7 26.85 -9.33 3.84
CA CYS A 7 26.26 -8.82 5.09
C CYS A 7 27.28 -7.92 5.83
N THR A 8 26.78 -6.81 6.36
CA THR A 8 27.54 -5.80 7.07
C THR A 8 27.31 -5.94 8.57
N GLY A 9 28.37 -6.23 9.33
CA GLY A 9 28.28 -6.39 10.78
C GLY A 9 27.73 -7.74 11.22
N LYS A 10 27.06 -7.76 12.38
CA LYS A 10 26.50 -8.96 13.02
C LYS A 10 25.00 -8.88 13.22
N TYR A 11 24.38 -10.05 13.35
CA TYR A 11 23.02 -10.18 13.83
C TYR A 11 22.99 -9.98 15.35
N ALA A 12 22.09 -9.14 15.82
CA ALA A 12 21.93 -8.77 17.21
C ALA A 12 21.39 -9.92 18.05
N GLU A 13 21.91 -10.10 19.27
CA GLU A 13 21.31 -10.99 20.26
C GLU A 13 20.10 -10.31 20.91
N LYS A 14 20.19 -9.00 21.13
CA LYS A 14 19.08 -8.15 21.59
C LYS A 14 18.61 -7.26 20.45
N PRO A 15 17.39 -7.48 19.92
CA PRO A 15 16.89 -6.65 18.84
C PRO A 15 16.59 -5.24 19.30
N TYR A 16 16.65 -4.31 18.35
CA TYR A 16 16.11 -2.98 18.52
C TYR A 16 14.61 -2.98 18.22
N TYR A 17 13.79 -2.49 19.15
CA TYR A 17 12.36 -2.35 18.91
C TYR A 17 12.07 -1.05 18.18
N PHE A 18 11.64 -1.16 16.92
CA PHE A 18 11.33 -0.03 16.07
C PHE A 18 9.89 0.42 16.28
N GLU A 19 9.68 1.36 17.20
CA GLU A 19 8.34 1.79 17.66
C GLU A 19 7.39 2.17 16.51
N HIS A 20 7.89 2.91 15.51
CA HIS A 20 7.09 3.38 14.38
C HIS A 20 6.53 2.25 13.49
N ALA A 21 7.20 1.10 13.46
CA ALA A 21 6.77 -0.08 12.70
C ALA A 21 6.22 -1.18 13.62
N GLY A 22 6.27 -1.01 14.94
CA GLY A 22 5.79 -1.98 15.93
C GLY A 22 6.51 -3.34 15.88
N MET A 23 7.78 -3.37 15.47
CA MET A 23 8.52 -4.62 15.25
C MET A 23 9.98 -4.56 15.72
N ASN A 24 10.53 -5.74 15.98
CA ASN A 24 11.94 -5.92 16.30
C ASN A 24 12.79 -5.97 15.05
N VAL A 25 13.96 -5.34 15.11
CA VAL A 25 14.99 -5.34 14.08
C VAL A 25 16.25 -5.95 14.65
N TYR A 26 16.81 -6.92 13.94
CA TYR A 26 17.90 -7.74 14.43
C TYR A 26 19.22 -7.51 13.69
N CYS A 27 19.23 -6.85 12.53
CA CYS A 27 20.48 -6.46 11.89
C CYS A 27 20.32 -5.17 11.08
N VAL A 28 21.44 -4.63 10.60
CA VAL A 28 21.44 -3.39 9.82
C VAL A 28 20.72 -3.55 8.48
N GLU A 29 20.74 -4.74 7.87
CA GLU A 29 20.01 -4.99 6.62
C GLU A 29 18.49 -4.98 6.82
N GLU A 30 17.99 -5.53 7.93
CA GLU A 30 16.57 -5.44 8.29
C GLU A 30 16.17 -3.98 8.52
N LEU A 31 17.04 -3.18 9.17
CA LEU A 31 16.84 -1.75 9.33
C LEU A 31 16.79 -1.04 7.95
N CYS A 32 17.76 -1.31 7.08
CA CYS A 32 17.80 -0.74 5.73
C CYS A 32 16.56 -1.12 4.92
N TYR A 33 16.12 -2.38 5.01
CA TYR A 33 14.91 -2.85 4.37
C TYR A 33 13.68 -2.08 4.85
N LEU A 34 13.54 -1.85 6.16
CA LEU A 34 12.40 -1.10 6.72
C LEU A 34 12.39 0.35 6.26
N LEU A 35 13.54 1.02 6.30
CA LEU A 35 13.70 2.41 5.85
C LEU A 35 13.39 2.55 4.36
N ALA A 36 13.89 1.61 3.55
CA ALA A 36 13.64 1.61 2.11
C ALA A 36 12.19 1.26 1.77
N SER A 37 11.57 0.34 2.49
CA SER A 37 10.19 -0.09 2.20
C SER A 37 9.16 0.93 2.65
N ASN A 38 9.47 1.75 3.66
CA ASN A 38 8.54 2.70 4.25
C ASN A 38 9.17 4.09 4.47
N PRO A 39 9.49 4.85 3.39
CA PRO A 39 10.22 6.11 3.52
C PRO A 39 9.44 7.20 4.28
N PHE A 40 8.11 7.09 4.38
CA PHE A 40 7.27 8.01 5.16
C PHE A 40 7.50 7.95 6.68
N MET A 41 8.09 6.86 7.19
CA MET A 41 8.46 6.74 8.61
C MET A 41 9.73 7.54 8.95
N ILE A 42 10.44 8.04 7.94
CA ILE A 42 11.70 8.78 8.12
C ILE A 42 11.35 10.22 8.53
N ASP A 43 11.29 10.43 9.84
CA ASP A 43 11.08 11.74 10.45
C ASP A 43 12.11 12.01 11.55
N ALA A 44 11.92 13.04 12.37
CA ALA A 44 12.87 13.35 13.44
C ALA A 44 13.02 12.22 14.48
N GLY A 45 12.01 11.37 14.64
CA GLY A 45 12.00 10.24 15.57
C GLY A 45 12.97 9.12 15.18
N ILE A 46 13.36 9.02 13.90
CA ILE A 46 14.36 8.03 13.47
C ILE A 46 15.77 8.32 14.01
N MET A 47 16.03 9.58 14.32
CA MET A 47 17.32 10.06 14.80
C MET A 47 17.45 9.79 16.30
N ASP A 48 17.39 8.52 16.67
CA ASP A 48 17.46 8.04 18.05
C ASP A 48 18.88 7.61 18.44
N LYS A 49 19.31 8.01 19.63
CA LYS A 49 20.60 7.62 20.19
C LYS A 49 20.62 6.16 20.62
N GLN A 50 19.49 5.57 21.02
CA GLN A 50 19.46 4.14 21.38
C GLN A 50 19.65 3.27 20.14
N LEU A 51 19.05 3.65 19.01
CA LEU A 51 19.34 3.03 17.71
C LEU A 51 20.84 3.05 17.38
N VAL A 52 21.51 4.19 17.58
CA VAL A 52 22.97 4.29 17.32
C VAL A 52 23.78 3.45 18.29
N GLN A 53 23.38 3.38 19.57
CA GLN A 53 24.03 2.52 20.54
C GLN A 53 23.86 1.04 20.17
N TRP A 54 22.67 0.63 19.73
CA TRP A 54 22.40 -0.71 19.26
C TRP A 54 23.26 -1.10 18.06
N LEU A 55 23.39 -0.21 17.07
CA LEU A 55 24.30 -0.42 15.93
C LEU A 55 25.75 -0.62 16.38
N TYR A 56 26.19 0.07 17.43
CA TYR A 56 27.54 -0.03 17.98
C TYR A 56 27.78 -1.35 18.72
N GLU A 57 26.86 -1.70 19.63
CA GLU A 57 27.04 -2.78 20.60
C GLU A 57 26.62 -4.14 20.02
N GLU A 58 25.43 -4.22 19.43
CA GLU A 58 24.82 -5.49 19.00
C GLU A 58 25.21 -5.85 17.56
N CYS A 59 25.25 -4.87 16.65
CA CYS A 59 25.63 -5.09 15.26
C CYS A 59 27.15 -4.95 15.01
N GLU A 60 27.92 -4.52 16.00
CA GLU A 60 29.37 -4.22 15.96
C GLU A 60 29.79 -3.17 14.89
N LEU A 61 28.87 -2.29 14.49
CA LEU A 61 29.10 -1.25 13.47
C LEU A 61 29.64 0.04 14.08
N LYS A 62 30.85 -0.06 14.66
CA LYS A 62 31.47 1.03 15.42
C LYS A 62 31.73 2.28 14.58
N GLU A 63 32.22 2.10 13.36
CA GLU A 63 32.52 3.23 12.46
C GLU A 63 31.26 3.99 12.05
N LEU A 64 30.23 3.27 11.61
CA LEU A 64 28.92 3.85 11.30
C LEU A 64 28.36 4.61 12.50
N SER A 65 28.39 4.00 13.68
CA SER A 65 27.86 4.61 14.90
C SER A 65 28.60 5.91 15.26
N HIS A 66 29.92 5.96 15.11
CA HIS A 66 30.68 7.20 15.30
C HIS A 66 30.31 8.27 14.27
N GLN A 67 30.08 7.90 12.99
CA GLN A 67 29.63 8.84 11.96
C GLN A 67 28.25 9.43 12.33
N LEU A 68 27.30 8.59 12.74
CA LEU A 68 25.97 9.02 13.16
C LEU A 68 26.02 9.92 14.42
N LEU A 69 26.89 9.63 15.38
CA LEU A 69 27.09 10.49 16.55
C LEU A 69 27.65 11.88 16.19
N GLN A 70 28.52 11.97 15.19
CA GLN A 70 29.02 13.25 14.69
C GLN A 70 27.92 14.07 14.00
N LEU A 71 26.99 13.41 13.30
CA LEU A 71 25.85 14.07 12.68
C LEU A 71 24.95 14.74 13.72
N PHE A 72 24.70 14.09 14.87
CA PHE A 72 23.94 14.71 15.96
C PHE A 72 24.56 16.03 16.45
N GLN A 73 25.89 16.08 16.56
CA GLN A 73 26.59 17.29 17.06
C GLN A 73 26.47 18.48 16.10
N ARG A 74 26.31 18.22 14.80
CA ARG A 74 26.25 19.25 13.75
C ARG A 74 24.84 19.72 13.44
N GLY A 75 23.81 19.06 13.97
CA GLY A 75 22.42 19.22 13.55
C GLY A 75 22.21 18.52 12.21
N CYS A 76 21.52 17.38 12.23
CA CYS A 76 21.29 16.54 11.07
C CYS A 76 19.80 16.54 10.70
N GLN A 77 19.50 16.43 9.41
CA GLN A 77 18.16 16.14 8.93
C GLN A 77 17.93 14.62 8.88
N PRO A 78 16.70 14.12 9.11
CA PRO A 78 16.40 12.69 9.08
C PRO A 78 16.88 11.97 7.82
N GLY A 79 16.73 12.61 6.65
CA GLY A 79 17.20 12.07 5.39
C GLY A 79 18.71 11.78 5.38
N VAL A 80 19.52 12.76 5.82
CA VAL A 80 20.99 12.61 5.89
C VAL A 80 21.40 11.51 6.87
N PHE A 81 20.69 11.37 7.99
CA PHE A 81 20.91 10.30 8.96
C PHE A 81 20.66 8.92 8.32
N VAL A 82 19.54 8.76 7.62
CA VAL A 82 19.19 7.51 6.93
C VAL A 82 20.13 7.23 5.76
N ASP A 83 20.45 8.22 4.93
CA ASP A 83 21.38 8.07 3.81
C ASP A 83 22.75 7.55 4.28
N THR A 84 23.24 8.04 5.43
CA THR A 84 24.50 7.57 6.01
C THR A 84 24.45 6.06 6.33
N ILE A 85 23.33 5.55 6.84
CA ILE A 85 23.14 4.12 7.11
C ILE A 85 23.06 3.32 5.80
N LEU A 86 22.29 3.81 4.82
CA LEU A 86 22.09 3.14 3.53
C LEU A 86 23.35 3.12 2.66
N ASP A 87 24.17 4.18 2.73
CA ASP A 87 25.45 4.27 2.03
C ASP A 87 26.49 3.36 2.67
N TYR A 88 26.53 3.29 4.00
CA TYR A 88 27.49 2.44 4.72
C TYR A 88 27.32 0.96 4.39
N THR A 89 26.08 0.47 4.33
CA THR A 89 25.78 -0.95 4.07
C THR A 89 25.81 -1.32 2.59
N GLY A 90 25.61 -0.34 1.69
CA GLY A 90 25.40 -0.61 0.27
C GLY A 90 24.15 -1.45 -0.03
N TYR A 91 23.21 -1.55 0.92
CA TYR A 91 22.02 -2.41 0.81
C TYR A 91 21.06 -1.93 -0.28
N CYS A 92 20.81 -0.63 -0.34
CA CYS A 92 19.86 -0.04 -1.28
C CYS A 92 20.48 0.23 -2.65
N SER A 93 19.70 -0.07 -3.69
CA SER A 93 20.05 0.34 -5.05
C SER A 93 20.01 1.86 -5.18
N ARG A 94 20.57 2.39 -6.27
CA ARG A 94 20.45 3.82 -6.58
C ARG A 94 18.98 4.25 -6.74
N GLU A 95 18.16 3.41 -7.35
CA GLU A 95 16.73 3.65 -7.57
C GLU A 95 15.96 3.70 -6.25
N ASP A 96 16.31 2.83 -5.28
CA ASP A 96 15.74 2.89 -3.93
C ASP A 96 16.04 4.20 -3.23
N LYS A 97 17.29 4.66 -3.31
CA LYS A 97 17.70 5.94 -2.70
C LYS A 97 16.98 7.12 -3.34
N GLU A 98 16.91 7.17 -4.69
CA GLU A 98 16.18 8.22 -5.41
C GLU A 98 14.70 8.25 -5.01
N ARG A 99 14.06 7.08 -4.85
CA ARG A 99 12.68 6.96 -4.38
C ARG A 99 12.48 7.45 -2.94
N ILE A 100 13.39 7.12 -2.02
CA ILE A 100 13.35 7.61 -0.63
C ILE A 100 13.46 9.15 -0.62
N ASP A 101 14.40 9.68 -1.40
CA ASP A 101 14.68 11.11 -1.51
C ASP A 101 13.47 11.89 -2.06
N GLU A 102 12.79 11.34 -3.08
CA GLU A 102 11.56 11.91 -3.62
C GLU A 102 10.44 11.98 -2.58
N VAL A 103 10.26 10.93 -1.77
CA VAL A 103 9.26 10.91 -0.70
C VAL A 103 9.58 11.96 0.37
N LEU A 104 10.84 12.05 0.80
CA LEU A 104 11.28 13.00 1.81
C LEU A 104 11.11 14.45 1.34
N LYS A 105 11.53 14.77 0.11
CA LYS A 105 11.36 16.10 -0.49
C LYS A 105 9.88 16.45 -0.67
N GLY A 106 9.07 15.49 -1.13
CA GLY A 106 7.64 15.67 -1.32
C GLY A 106 6.86 15.86 -0.02
N SER A 107 7.41 15.43 1.12
CA SER A 107 6.80 15.51 2.45
C SER A 107 7.31 16.69 3.28
N ALA A 108 8.31 17.42 2.78
CA ALA A 108 8.87 18.59 3.46
C ALA A 108 7.84 19.73 3.51
N GLY A 109 7.62 20.27 4.70
CA GLY A 109 6.69 21.39 4.93
C GLY A 109 5.21 21.01 5.07
N LEU A 110 4.85 19.73 4.83
CA LEU A 110 3.51 19.23 5.12
C LEU A 110 3.29 19.12 6.63
N ASP A 111 2.04 19.33 7.05
CA ASP A 111 1.65 19.04 8.42
C ASP A 111 1.58 17.52 8.68
N GLN A 112 1.34 17.12 9.93
CA GLN A 112 1.32 15.71 10.32
C GLN A 112 0.18 14.91 9.67
N TYR A 113 -0.97 15.54 9.42
CA TYR A 113 -2.15 14.88 8.87
C TYR A 113 -2.01 14.68 7.36
N GLU A 114 -1.47 15.69 6.65
CA GLU A 114 -1.11 15.60 5.24
C GLU A 114 -0.02 14.54 5.00
N LYS A 115 0.99 14.47 5.89
CA LYS A 115 2.02 13.41 5.84
C LYS A 115 1.40 12.03 6.00
N GLN A 116 0.53 11.85 6.99
CA GLN A 116 -0.11 10.56 7.21
C GLN A 116 -1.03 10.17 6.03
N LYS A 117 -1.76 11.13 5.47
CA LYS A 117 -2.55 10.89 4.25
C LYS A 117 -1.64 10.46 3.08
N ARG A 118 -0.53 11.17 2.86
CA ARG A 118 0.46 10.84 1.81
C ARG A 118 1.06 9.44 2.02
N GLN A 119 1.29 9.02 3.26
CA GLN A 119 1.72 7.67 3.58
C GLN A 119 0.67 6.64 3.16
N GLY A 120 -0.60 6.85 3.49
CA GLY A 120 -1.70 6.00 3.00
C GLY A 120 -1.76 5.95 1.46
N ASP A 121 -1.64 7.11 0.81
CA ASP A 121 -1.68 7.23 -0.66
C ASP A 121 -0.51 6.48 -1.32
N TYR A 122 0.67 6.50 -0.68
CA TYR A 122 1.82 5.72 -1.11
C TYR A 122 1.59 4.23 -0.97
N LEU A 123 1.06 3.77 0.16
CA LEU A 123 0.71 2.37 0.37
C LEU A 123 -0.31 1.89 -0.67
N MET A 124 -1.30 2.71 -0.99
CA MET A 124 -2.27 2.45 -2.06
C MET A 124 -1.59 2.25 -3.43
N LYS A 125 -0.69 3.17 -3.81
CA LYS A 125 0.03 3.11 -5.09
C LYS A 125 0.89 1.84 -5.22
N ASN A 126 1.40 1.33 -4.10
CA ASN A 126 2.25 0.14 -4.06
C ASN A 126 1.46 -1.16 -3.80
N GLY A 127 0.13 -1.14 -3.85
CA GLY A 127 -0.70 -2.34 -3.67
C GLY A 127 -0.83 -2.83 -2.23
N ARG A 128 -0.35 -2.05 -1.24
CA ARG A 128 -0.35 -2.41 0.19
C ARG A 128 -1.65 -1.96 0.85
N TYR A 129 -2.77 -2.47 0.33
CA TYR A 129 -4.10 -1.97 0.65
C TYR A 129 -4.49 -2.13 2.11
N GLN A 130 -4.11 -3.24 2.77
CA GLN A 130 -4.44 -3.45 4.19
C GLN A 130 -3.74 -2.45 5.11
N LEU A 131 -2.48 -2.09 4.81
CA LEU A 131 -1.77 -1.04 5.55
C LEU A 131 -2.33 0.35 5.23
N ALA A 132 -2.70 0.61 3.97
CA ALA A 132 -3.35 1.86 3.60
C ALA A 132 -4.67 2.06 4.36
N VAL A 133 -5.50 1.02 4.48
CA VAL A 133 -6.72 1.03 5.31
C VAL A 133 -6.40 1.47 6.74
N HIS A 134 -5.39 0.86 7.37
CA HIS A 134 -4.99 1.19 8.73
C HIS A 134 -4.58 2.66 8.87
N GLU A 135 -3.77 3.18 7.94
CA GLU A 135 -3.35 4.58 7.98
C GLU A 135 -4.51 5.56 7.81
N TYR A 136 -5.45 5.29 6.90
CA TYR A 136 -6.61 6.15 6.72
C TYR A 136 -7.59 6.09 7.90
N GLU A 137 -7.81 4.91 8.51
CA GLU A 137 -8.63 4.77 9.72
C GLU A 137 -8.01 5.53 10.90
N LYS A 138 -6.69 5.37 11.10
CA LYS A 138 -5.95 6.10 12.13
C LYS A 138 -6.04 7.61 11.89
N LEU A 139 -5.84 8.07 10.66
CA LEU A 139 -5.98 9.48 10.31
C LEU A 139 -7.38 10.02 10.63
N LEU A 140 -8.44 9.31 10.23
CA LEU A 140 -9.82 9.70 10.54
C LEU A 140 -10.11 9.75 12.05
N SER A 141 -9.42 8.95 12.86
CA SER A 141 -9.58 8.94 14.32
C SER A 141 -8.94 10.13 15.03
N ILE A 142 -7.97 10.79 14.40
CA ILE A 142 -7.19 11.89 15.00
C ILE A 142 -7.40 13.26 14.34
N LEU A 143 -8.07 13.30 13.17
CA LEU A 143 -8.27 14.54 12.41
C LEU A 143 -9.07 15.57 13.23
N PRO A 144 -8.53 16.79 13.46
CA PRO A 144 -9.26 17.86 14.11
C PRO A 144 -10.24 18.54 13.13
N GLU A 145 -11.22 19.27 13.68
CA GLU A 145 -12.20 20.03 12.87
C GLU A 145 -11.56 21.03 11.91
N ALA A 146 -10.37 21.56 12.26
CA ALA A 146 -9.61 22.46 11.39
C ALA A 146 -9.20 21.81 10.06
N GLU A 147 -9.03 20.48 10.03
CA GLU A 147 -8.61 19.70 8.87
C GLU A 147 -9.77 18.95 8.19
N LYS A 148 -11.00 19.38 8.43
CA LYS A 148 -12.21 18.69 7.93
C LYS A 148 -12.26 18.56 6.41
N GLU A 149 -11.57 19.44 5.68
CA GLU A 149 -11.49 19.40 4.22
C GLU A 149 -10.75 18.14 3.70
N LEU A 150 -9.91 17.51 4.54
CA LEU A 150 -9.26 16.25 4.20
C LEU A 150 -10.23 15.06 4.29
N ILE A 151 -11.23 15.12 5.17
CA ILE A 151 -12.12 14.00 5.53
C ILE A 151 -12.73 13.30 4.30
N PRO A 152 -13.34 14.01 3.32
CA PRO A 152 -13.97 13.34 2.18
C PRO A 152 -12.96 12.56 1.33
N SER A 153 -11.76 13.11 1.15
CA SER A 153 -10.70 12.45 0.38
C SER A 153 -10.12 11.23 1.10
N VAL A 154 -10.06 11.27 2.44
CA VAL A 154 -9.60 10.13 3.23
C VAL A 154 -10.65 9.01 3.21
N TYR A 155 -11.95 9.33 3.34
CA TYR A 155 -13.01 8.34 3.16
C TYR A 155 -13.02 7.73 1.76
N HIS A 156 -12.78 8.55 0.72
CA HIS A 156 -12.68 8.05 -0.65
C HIS A 156 -11.57 7.01 -0.78
N ASN A 157 -10.36 7.36 -0.37
CA ASN A 157 -9.21 6.47 -0.49
C ASN A 157 -9.36 5.21 0.38
N LEU A 158 -9.93 5.34 1.59
CA LEU A 158 -10.27 4.21 2.45
C LEU A 158 -11.27 3.26 1.78
N GLY A 159 -12.31 3.82 1.16
CA GLY A 159 -13.31 3.04 0.43
C GLY A 159 -12.72 2.30 -0.78
N VAL A 160 -11.87 2.97 -1.57
CA VAL A 160 -11.12 2.34 -2.67
C VAL A 160 -10.22 1.21 -2.13
N ALA A 161 -9.52 1.44 -1.03
CA ALA A 161 -8.66 0.44 -0.40
C ALA A 161 -9.46 -0.81 0.02
N CYS A 162 -10.65 -0.62 0.62
CA CYS A 162 -11.55 -1.72 0.95
C CYS A 162 -12.03 -2.48 -0.29
N CYS A 163 -12.42 -1.79 -1.37
CA CYS A 163 -12.82 -2.43 -2.62
C CYS A 163 -11.67 -3.23 -3.25
N ARG A 164 -10.43 -2.75 -3.18
CA ARG A 164 -9.24 -3.50 -3.63
C ARG A 164 -8.97 -4.78 -2.83
N LEU A 165 -9.47 -4.83 -1.60
CA LEU A 165 -9.45 -6.02 -0.74
C LEU A 165 -10.73 -6.87 -0.88
N PHE A 166 -11.56 -6.61 -1.90
CA PHE A 166 -12.86 -7.26 -2.12
C PHE A 166 -13.86 -7.07 -0.97
N ARG A 167 -13.66 -6.06 -0.12
CA ARG A 167 -14.59 -5.66 0.96
C ARG A 167 -15.59 -4.63 0.45
N PHE A 168 -16.40 -5.03 -0.53
CA PHE A 168 -17.28 -4.11 -1.26
C PHE A 168 -18.32 -3.44 -0.37
N GLU A 169 -18.87 -4.13 0.64
CA GLU A 169 -19.83 -3.56 1.58
C GLU A 169 -19.25 -2.36 2.35
N SER A 170 -18.10 -2.56 2.99
CA SER A 170 -17.38 -1.48 3.67
C SER A 170 -16.93 -0.39 2.70
N GLY A 171 -16.42 -0.79 1.52
CA GLY A 171 -15.99 0.13 0.48
C GLY A 171 -17.11 1.05 0.01
N ALA A 172 -18.29 0.50 -0.29
CA ALA A 172 -19.48 1.25 -0.66
C ALA A 172 -19.89 2.22 0.46
N SER A 173 -19.90 1.79 1.72
CA SER A 173 -20.23 2.66 2.85
C SER A 173 -19.28 3.87 2.95
N TYR A 174 -17.97 3.66 2.81
CA TYR A 174 -16.99 4.74 2.88
C TYR A 174 -17.03 5.66 1.65
N LEU A 175 -17.20 5.11 0.44
CA LEU A 175 -17.34 5.88 -0.80
C LEU A 175 -18.63 6.70 -0.81
N LYS A 176 -19.73 6.15 -0.29
CA LYS A 176 -20.99 6.89 -0.11
C LYS A 176 -20.77 8.09 0.79
N LYS A 177 -20.11 7.91 1.94
CA LYS A 177 -19.79 8.99 2.86
C LYS A 177 -18.88 10.04 2.21
N ALA A 178 -17.88 9.63 1.45
CA ALA A 178 -17.03 10.56 0.68
C ALA A 178 -17.84 11.37 -0.34
N TYR A 179 -18.78 10.73 -1.03
CA TYR A 179 -19.66 11.37 -2.00
C TYR A 179 -20.62 12.34 -1.31
N GLU A 180 -21.29 11.95 -0.23
CA GLU A 180 -22.23 12.79 0.52
C GLU A 180 -21.54 14.05 1.09
N LEU A 181 -20.27 13.94 1.48
CA LEU A 181 -19.51 15.07 2.04
C LEU A 181 -18.92 16.03 0.99
N SER A 182 -18.62 15.55 -0.22
CA SER A 182 -17.88 16.33 -1.23
C SER A 182 -18.64 16.57 -2.53
N LEU A 183 -19.69 15.79 -2.79
CA LEU A 183 -20.43 15.71 -4.04
C LEU A 183 -19.55 15.46 -5.27
N ARG A 184 -18.33 14.95 -5.08
CA ARG A 184 -17.42 14.62 -6.18
C ARG A 184 -17.95 13.41 -6.93
N GLU A 185 -18.25 13.62 -8.21
CA GLU A 185 -18.75 12.59 -9.12
C GLU A 185 -17.97 11.27 -9.04
N GLU A 186 -16.64 11.33 -9.00
CA GLU A 186 -15.78 10.15 -8.90
C GLU A 186 -16.11 9.26 -7.69
N SER A 187 -16.37 9.86 -6.53
CA SER A 187 -16.75 9.10 -5.32
C SER A 187 -18.14 8.46 -5.48
N GLY A 188 -19.07 9.16 -6.14
CA GLY A 188 -20.41 8.65 -6.41
C GLY A 188 -20.40 7.49 -7.41
N ILE A 189 -19.59 7.60 -8.47
CA ILE A 189 -19.39 6.50 -9.44
C ILE A 189 -18.84 5.27 -8.73
N GLN A 190 -17.75 5.41 -7.98
CA GLN A 190 -17.12 4.28 -7.31
C GLN A 190 -17.99 3.68 -6.20
N TYR A 191 -18.80 4.49 -5.51
CA TYR A 191 -19.82 4.00 -4.58
C TYR A 191 -20.78 3.04 -5.29
N LEU A 192 -21.30 3.45 -6.46
CA LEU A 192 -22.23 2.63 -7.24
C LEU A 192 -21.55 1.42 -7.87
N GLU A 193 -20.28 1.51 -8.29
CA GLU A 193 -19.48 0.33 -8.70
C GLU A 193 -19.36 -0.68 -7.55
N ALA A 194 -19.04 -0.22 -6.35
CA ALA A 194 -18.95 -1.09 -5.18
C ALA A 194 -20.29 -1.74 -4.82
N LEU A 195 -21.41 -1.03 -5.00
CA LEU A 195 -22.76 -1.62 -4.86
C LEU A 195 -23.06 -2.63 -5.96
N ARG A 196 -22.66 -2.35 -7.20
CA ARG A 196 -22.89 -3.22 -8.35
C ARG A 196 -22.22 -4.58 -8.22
N GLU A 197 -21.08 -4.65 -7.55
CA GLU A 197 -20.38 -5.90 -7.20
C GLU A 197 -21.07 -6.70 -6.07
N GLN A 198 -21.89 -6.06 -5.25
CA GLN A 198 -22.61 -6.72 -4.14
C GLN A 198 -23.98 -7.24 -4.55
N LEU A 199 -24.61 -6.57 -5.49
CA LEU A 199 -26.00 -6.79 -5.88
C LEU A 199 -26.11 -7.61 -7.16
N THR A 200 -27.20 -8.36 -7.27
CA THR A 200 -27.59 -8.89 -8.57
C THR A 200 -27.96 -7.73 -9.50
N GLU A 201 -27.94 -7.98 -10.81
CA GLU A 201 -28.35 -6.96 -11.80
C GLU A 201 -29.79 -6.46 -11.53
N ALA A 202 -30.70 -7.38 -11.20
CA ALA A 202 -32.08 -7.03 -10.89
C ALA A 202 -32.19 -6.14 -9.64
N ASP A 203 -31.47 -6.49 -8.57
CA ASP A 203 -31.48 -5.72 -7.32
C ASP A 203 -30.84 -4.34 -7.49
N TYR A 204 -29.75 -4.25 -8.27
CA TYR A 204 -29.10 -2.98 -8.59
C TYR A 204 -30.02 -2.07 -9.40
N VAL A 205 -30.69 -2.59 -10.43
CA VAL A 205 -31.68 -1.82 -11.21
C VAL A 205 -32.84 -1.34 -10.32
N SER A 206 -33.34 -2.21 -9.43
CA SER A 206 -34.36 -1.81 -8.45
C SER A 206 -33.86 -0.69 -7.54
N PHE A 207 -32.64 -0.81 -7.02
CA PHE A 207 -32.03 0.22 -6.17
C PHE A 207 -31.93 1.57 -6.88
N ILE A 208 -31.48 1.61 -8.13
CA ILE A 208 -31.39 2.85 -8.92
C ILE A 208 -32.79 3.43 -9.24
N ALA A 209 -33.79 2.58 -9.46
CA ALA A 209 -35.17 3.03 -9.67
C ALA A 209 -35.74 3.76 -8.43
N ASP A 210 -35.38 3.28 -7.23
CA ASP A 210 -35.76 3.86 -5.94
C ASP A 210 -34.93 5.12 -5.59
N HIS A 211 -33.70 5.25 -6.09
CA HIS A 211 -32.77 6.36 -5.83
C HIS A 211 -32.42 7.12 -7.11
N ARG A 212 -33.40 7.87 -7.63
CA ARG A 212 -33.31 8.55 -8.94
C ARG A 212 -32.18 9.58 -9.02
N GLU A 213 -31.72 10.11 -7.89
CA GLU A 213 -30.56 10.99 -7.81
C GLU A 213 -29.26 10.36 -8.33
N TYR A 214 -29.18 9.02 -8.35
CA TYR A 214 -28.03 8.28 -8.84
C TYR A 214 -28.11 7.88 -10.32
N TYR A 215 -29.22 8.18 -11.01
CA TYR A 215 -29.45 7.70 -12.38
C TYR A 215 -28.35 8.11 -13.37
N GLU A 216 -27.91 9.37 -13.35
CA GLU A 216 -26.85 9.82 -14.26
C GLU A 216 -25.50 9.15 -13.96
N LEU A 217 -25.21 8.92 -12.67
CA LEU A 217 -24.00 8.22 -12.25
C LEU A 217 -24.05 6.74 -12.61
N SER A 218 -25.20 6.07 -12.43
CA SER A 218 -25.36 4.66 -12.78
C SER A 218 -25.16 4.42 -14.27
N MET A 219 -25.61 5.33 -15.14
CA MET A 219 -25.35 5.24 -16.58
C MET A 219 -23.84 5.28 -16.90
N LYS A 220 -23.06 6.06 -16.13
CA LYS A 220 -21.59 6.08 -16.27
C LYS A 220 -20.97 4.77 -15.79
N VAL A 221 -21.45 4.23 -14.68
CA VAL A 221 -21.03 2.93 -14.15
C VAL A 221 -21.26 1.82 -15.17
N GLU A 222 -22.45 1.70 -15.74
CA GLU A 222 -22.74 0.64 -16.73
C GLU A 222 -21.84 0.75 -17.96
N LYS A 223 -21.55 1.98 -18.42
CA LYS A 223 -20.58 2.19 -19.50
C LYS A 223 -19.16 1.73 -19.13
N LEU A 224 -18.72 1.98 -17.89
CA LEU A 224 -17.43 1.51 -17.39
C LEU A 224 -17.39 -0.02 -17.31
N TYR A 225 -18.48 -0.66 -16.87
CA TYR A 225 -18.61 -2.12 -16.85
C TYR A 225 -18.53 -2.73 -18.25
N GLU A 226 -19.25 -2.18 -19.22
CA GLU A 226 -19.19 -2.63 -20.61
C GLU A 226 -17.76 -2.51 -21.17
N MET A 227 -17.08 -1.39 -20.90
CA MET A 227 -15.70 -1.18 -21.32
C MET A 227 -14.75 -2.18 -20.66
N ALA A 228 -14.84 -2.37 -19.34
CA ALA A 228 -14.00 -3.29 -18.58
C ALA A 228 -14.22 -4.75 -19.04
N ARG A 229 -15.47 -5.14 -19.27
CA ARG A 229 -15.83 -6.45 -19.80
C ARG A 229 -15.23 -6.66 -21.19
N GLY A 230 -15.37 -5.70 -22.10
CA GLY A 230 -14.78 -5.79 -23.44
C GLY A 230 -13.25 -5.89 -23.41
N GLN A 231 -12.59 -5.14 -22.53
CA GLN A 231 -11.14 -5.23 -22.31
C GLN A 231 -10.73 -6.62 -21.81
N PHE A 232 -11.44 -7.15 -20.81
CA PHE A 232 -11.19 -8.49 -20.28
C PHE A 232 -11.42 -9.56 -21.36
N GLU A 233 -12.50 -9.45 -22.13
CA GLU A 233 -12.82 -10.40 -23.20
C GLU A 233 -11.71 -10.51 -24.26
N ALA A 234 -11.02 -9.40 -24.52
CA ALA A 234 -9.91 -9.33 -25.47
C ALA A 234 -8.59 -9.94 -24.95
N THR A 235 -8.44 -10.17 -23.65
CA THR A 235 -7.20 -10.65 -23.02
C THR A 235 -6.83 -12.08 -23.42
N ARG A 236 -5.55 -12.43 -23.27
CA ARG A 236 -5.08 -13.81 -23.47
C ARG A 236 -5.65 -14.74 -22.39
N GLU A 237 -5.73 -14.22 -21.18
CA GLU A 237 -6.25 -14.88 -19.98
C GLU A 237 -7.68 -15.35 -20.21
N ASN A 238 -8.56 -14.47 -20.73
CA ASN A 238 -9.94 -14.86 -21.02
C ASN A 238 -10.02 -15.94 -22.12
N ARG A 239 -9.20 -15.86 -23.17
CA ARG A 239 -9.14 -16.90 -24.23
C ARG A 239 -8.69 -18.24 -23.65
N MET A 240 -7.70 -18.22 -22.76
CA MET A 240 -7.23 -19.41 -22.06
C MET A 240 -8.32 -20.02 -21.19
N LEU A 241 -9.01 -19.21 -20.38
CA LEU A 241 -10.15 -19.68 -19.56
C LEU A 241 -11.28 -20.26 -20.41
N SER A 242 -11.56 -19.65 -21.57
CA SER A 242 -12.55 -20.14 -22.53
C SER A 242 -12.15 -21.49 -23.12
N ALA A 243 -10.88 -21.68 -23.49
CA ALA A 243 -10.35 -22.96 -23.99
C ALA A 243 -10.40 -24.05 -22.90
N LEU A 244 -10.04 -23.72 -21.66
CA LEU A 244 -10.13 -24.65 -20.52
C LEU A 244 -11.58 -25.10 -20.28
N LYS A 245 -12.55 -24.20 -20.43
CA LYS A 245 -13.97 -24.56 -20.34
C LYS A 245 -14.35 -25.60 -21.38
N ILE A 246 -13.87 -25.47 -22.62
CA ILE A 246 -14.09 -26.45 -23.70
C ILE A 246 -13.49 -27.81 -23.33
N TYR A 247 -12.23 -27.86 -22.84
CA TYR A 247 -11.60 -29.11 -22.42
C TYR A 247 -12.39 -29.86 -21.35
N ARG A 248 -12.94 -29.12 -20.38
CA ARG A 248 -13.82 -29.70 -19.36
C ARG A 248 -15.09 -30.27 -19.98
N ASP A 249 -15.73 -29.51 -20.86
CA ASP A 249 -17.01 -29.88 -21.49
C ASP A 249 -16.84 -31.06 -22.49
N GLU A 250 -15.65 -31.23 -23.09
CA GLU A 250 -15.25 -32.36 -23.94
C GLU A 250 -14.78 -33.61 -23.15
N GLY A 251 -14.80 -33.56 -21.82
CA GLY A 251 -14.43 -34.69 -20.95
C GLY A 251 -12.93 -34.83 -20.68
N ASN A 252 -12.09 -33.89 -21.13
CA ASN A 252 -10.67 -33.82 -20.77
C ASN A 252 -10.48 -33.12 -19.42
N THR A 253 -11.05 -33.72 -18.37
CA THR A 253 -11.06 -33.16 -17.02
C THR A 253 -9.68 -33.13 -16.37
N GLY A 254 -8.79 -34.09 -16.69
CA GLY A 254 -7.42 -34.14 -16.15
C GLY A 254 -6.60 -32.91 -16.51
N SER A 255 -6.48 -32.59 -17.81
CA SER A 255 -5.75 -31.40 -18.27
C SER A 255 -6.42 -30.10 -17.82
N TYR A 256 -7.76 -30.08 -17.70
CA TYR A 256 -8.48 -28.93 -17.17
C TYR A 256 -8.07 -28.61 -15.72
N TYR A 257 -8.12 -29.60 -14.82
CA TYR A 257 -7.78 -29.37 -13.41
C TYR A 257 -6.30 -29.01 -13.23
N GLU A 258 -5.39 -29.64 -13.99
CA GLU A 258 -3.96 -29.32 -13.91
C GLU A 258 -3.67 -27.84 -14.23
N GLU A 259 -4.25 -27.30 -15.31
CA GLU A 259 -4.05 -25.91 -15.69
C GLU A 259 -4.76 -24.93 -14.76
N ILE A 260 -5.97 -25.27 -14.29
CA ILE A 260 -6.68 -24.45 -13.29
C ILE A 260 -5.90 -24.38 -11.98
N ASP A 261 -5.31 -25.49 -11.51
CA ASP A 261 -4.52 -25.50 -10.28
C ASP A 261 -3.27 -24.62 -10.40
N LYS A 262 -2.61 -24.60 -11.58
CA LYS A 262 -1.48 -23.68 -11.84
C LYS A 262 -1.91 -22.21 -11.76
N ILE A 263 -3.06 -21.87 -12.34
CA ILE A 263 -3.61 -20.50 -12.28
C ILE A 263 -3.92 -20.13 -10.82
N ILE A 264 -4.59 -21.01 -10.08
CA ILE A 264 -4.94 -20.79 -8.68
C ILE A 264 -3.68 -20.65 -7.81
N ALA A 265 -2.66 -21.48 -8.04
CA ALA A 265 -1.39 -21.40 -7.32
C ALA A 265 -0.71 -20.05 -7.53
N ARG A 266 -0.62 -19.59 -8.79
CA ARG A 266 -0.07 -18.26 -9.10
C ARG A 266 -0.85 -17.14 -8.44
N LEU A 267 -2.17 -17.15 -8.52
CA LEU A 267 -3.02 -16.14 -7.86
C LEU A 267 -2.84 -16.12 -6.34
N LYS A 268 -2.66 -17.30 -5.72
CA LYS A 268 -2.36 -17.41 -4.28
C LYS A 268 -1.00 -16.82 -3.95
N ASP A 269 0.01 -17.05 -4.77
CA ASP A 269 1.35 -16.50 -4.56
C ASP A 269 1.37 -14.98 -4.74
N ASP A 270 0.71 -14.47 -5.77
CA ASP A 270 0.54 -13.03 -5.99
C ASP A 270 -0.21 -12.38 -4.80
N TYR A 271 -1.27 -13.02 -4.31
CA TYR A 271 -2.00 -12.55 -3.13
C TYR A 271 -1.13 -12.57 -1.86
N ARG A 272 -0.41 -13.67 -1.59
CA ARG A 272 0.52 -13.74 -0.45
C ARG A 272 1.58 -12.66 -0.54
N ALA A 273 2.15 -12.39 -1.71
CA ALA A 273 3.12 -11.32 -1.90
C ALA A 273 2.53 -9.94 -1.56
N SER A 274 1.25 -9.71 -1.85
CA SER A 274 0.55 -8.46 -1.49
C SER A 274 0.17 -8.33 -0.01
N VAL A 275 0.04 -9.44 0.74
CA VAL A 275 -0.42 -9.46 2.14
C VAL A 275 0.72 -9.72 3.14
N ALA A 276 1.76 -10.45 2.77
CA ALA A 276 2.85 -10.87 3.66
C ALA A 276 3.84 -9.74 4.02
N GLN A 277 3.42 -8.48 3.92
CA GLN A 277 4.26 -7.31 4.13
C GLN A 277 3.49 -6.23 4.88
#